data_AF-A0A9D1KAU8-F1
#
_entry.id   AF-A0A9D1KAU8-F1
#
_cell.length_a   1.000
_cell.length_b   1.000
_cell.length_c   1.000
_cell.angle_alpha   90.00
_cell.angle_beta   90.00
_cell.angle_gamma   90.00
#
_symmetry.space_group_name_H-M   'P 1'
#
loop_
_entity.id
_entity.type
_entity.pdbx_description
1 polymer ?
#
loop_
_entity_poly.entity_id
_entity_poly.type
_entity_poly.pdbx_seq_one_letter_code
_entity_poly.pdbx_strand_id
1 'polypeptide(L)'
;MSLSELYSEKVNQYRKTGKLQVEPSQALTMLLLDKKDDFFPTDVNIEHFYHDYKEEINADALKVEEDFDLESLKDFDKFWKTYGRAIEVLFDGITQMSLMSGEDVYQYCYGDNNKVKKIGGIK
;
A
#
# COMPACT_ATOMS: atom_id res chain seq x y z
N MET A 1 15.44 6.53 0.21
CA MET A 1 15.16 5.14 0.60
C MET A 1 14.02 4.69 -0.28
N SER A 2 14.20 3.58 -0.97
CA SER A 2 13.16 2.97 -1.79
C SER A 2 12.04 2.37 -0.91
N LEU A 3 10.91 2.06 -1.51
CA LEU A 3 9.81 1.40 -0.80
C LEU A 3 10.18 -0.04 -0.40
N SER A 4 10.91 -0.78 -1.23
CA SER A 4 11.44 -2.10 -0.88
C SER A 4 12.40 -2.07 0.32
N GLU A 5 13.28 -1.05 0.41
CA GLU A 5 14.14 -0.83 1.58
C GLU A 5 13.32 -0.50 2.84
N LEU A 6 12.30 0.37 2.71
CA LEU A 6 11.43 0.74 3.82
C LEU A 6 10.63 -0.46 4.33
N TYR A 7 10.08 -1.27 3.42
CA TYR A 7 9.38 -2.51 3.76
C TYR A 7 10.30 -3.46 4.54
N SER A 8 11.51 -3.68 4.01
CA SER A 8 12.52 -4.53 4.65
C SER A 8 12.89 -4.01 6.05
N GLU A 9 12.96 -2.70 6.24
CA GLU A 9 13.16 -2.09 7.55
C GLU A 9 12.01 -2.42 8.51
N LYS A 10 10.75 -2.30 8.07
CA LYS A 10 9.58 -2.61 8.90
C LYS A 10 9.51 -4.08 9.30
N VAL A 11 9.79 -4.99 8.37
CA VAL A 11 9.88 -6.43 8.67
C VAL A 11 10.98 -6.70 9.70
N ASN A 12 12.16 -6.09 9.54
CA ASN A 12 13.26 -6.23 10.50
C ASN A 12 12.92 -5.67 11.89
N GLN A 13 12.19 -4.54 11.96
CA GLN A 13 11.70 -3.99 13.22
C GLN A 13 10.70 -4.93 13.89
N TYR A 14 9.76 -5.50 13.13
CA TYR A 14 8.82 -6.49 13.63
C TYR A 14 9.55 -7.72 14.18
N ARG A 15 10.43 -8.35 13.40
CA ARG A 15 11.21 -9.53 13.83
C ARG A 15 12.04 -9.30 15.09
N LYS A 16 12.52 -8.06 15.31
CA LYS A 16 13.28 -7.70 16.53
C LYS A 16 12.40 -7.44 17.75
N THR A 17 11.19 -6.92 17.55
CA THR A 17 10.38 -6.38 18.66
C THR A 17 9.10 -7.16 18.94
N GLY A 18 8.67 -8.00 18.00
CA GLY A 18 7.36 -8.65 17.99
C GLY A 18 6.18 -7.68 17.88
N LYS A 19 6.43 -6.40 17.59
CA LYS A 19 5.40 -5.35 17.56
C LYS A 19 5.21 -4.85 16.15
N LEU A 20 3.96 -4.91 15.68
CA LEU A 20 3.57 -4.36 14.40
C LEU A 20 3.58 -2.82 14.50
N GLN A 21 4.50 -2.17 13.77
CA GLN A 21 4.66 -0.70 13.75
C GLN A 21 4.16 -0.07 12.44
N VAL A 22 3.54 -0.86 11.59
CA VAL A 22 3.00 -0.44 10.29
C VAL A 22 1.71 -1.22 10.05
N GLU A 23 0.68 -0.57 9.55
CA GLU A 23 -0.57 -1.27 9.22
C GLU A 23 -0.33 -2.26 8.07
N PRO A 24 -1.01 -3.43 8.03
CA PRO A 24 -0.84 -4.39 6.93
C PRO A 24 -1.09 -3.77 5.55
N SER A 25 -2.11 -2.90 5.41
CA SER A 25 -2.34 -2.16 4.17
C SER A 25 -1.16 -1.29 3.77
N GLN A 26 -0.54 -0.57 4.70
CA GLN A 26 0.65 0.25 4.40
C GLN A 26 1.83 -0.59 3.95
N ALA A 27 2.04 -1.75 4.59
CA ALA A 27 3.09 -2.69 4.19
C ALA A 27 2.85 -3.23 2.77
N LEU A 28 1.62 -3.59 2.43
CA LEU A 28 1.25 -3.99 1.07
C LEU A 28 1.44 -2.83 0.07
N THR A 29 1.07 -1.60 0.44
CA THR A 29 1.25 -0.44 -0.44
C THR A 29 2.72 -0.20 -0.79
N MET A 30 3.65 -0.44 0.14
CA MET A 30 5.09 -0.34 -0.16
C MET A 30 5.49 -1.31 -1.28
N LEU A 31 5.05 -2.58 -1.21
CA LEU A 31 5.37 -3.58 -2.23
C LEU A 31 4.75 -3.22 -3.57
N LEU A 32 3.47 -2.84 -3.58
CA LEU A 32 2.73 -2.54 -4.80
C LEU A 32 3.25 -1.29 -5.52
N LEU A 33 3.55 -0.22 -4.78
CA LEU A 33 4.05 1.02 -5.39
C LEU A 33 5.51 0.93 -5.84
N ASP A 34 6.33 0.05 -5.25
CA ASP A 34 7.71 -0.20 -5.71
C ASP A 34 7.73 -0.74 -7.16
N LYS A 35 6.66 -1.45 -7.54
CA LYS A 35 6.42 -1.97 -8.90
C LYS A 35 5.24 -1.31 -9.60
N LYS A 36 4.89 -0.06 -9.25
CA LYS A 36 3.73 0.67 -9.79
C LYS A 36 3.68 0.66 -11.32
N ASP A 37 4.83 0.75 -11.97
CA ASP A 37 4.95 0.87 -13.42
C ASP A 37 4.70 -0.46 -14.17
N ASP A 38 4.60 -1.58 -13.45
CA ASP A 38 4.21 -2.88 -14.01
C ASP A 38 2.68 -3.00 -14.20
N PHE A 39 1.92 -2.05 -13.63
CA PHE A 39 0.47 -2.01 -13.69
C PHE A 39 -0.01 -0.97 -14.70
N PHE A 40 -1.00 -1.34 -15.51
CA PHE A 40 -1.62 -0.48 -16.50
C PHE A 40 -3.14 -0.54 -16.32
N PRO A 41 -3.81 0.57 -15.98
CA PRO A 41 -5.25 0.54 -15.81
C PRO A 41 -5.87 0.54 -17.21
N THR A 42 -6.43 -0.59 -17.58
CA THR A 42 -7.24 -0.77 -18.79
C THR A 42 -8.57 -0.04 -18.68
N ASP A 43 -9.09 0.09 -17.44
CA ASP A 43 -10.37 0.72 -17.10
C ASP A 43 -10.27 1.63 -15.86
N VAL A 44 -11.23 2.54 -15.71
CA VAL A 44 -11.36 3.45 -14.55
C VAL A 44 -12.08 2.83 -13.34
N ASN A 45 -12.21 1.50 -13.29
CA ASN A 45 -12.91 0.79 -12.23
C ASN A 45 -11.92 -0.02 -11.36
N ILE A 46 -11.89 0.27 -10.06
CA ILE A 46 -11.00 -0.38 -9.09
C ILE A 46 -11.28 -1.89 -8.90
N GLU A 47 -12.53 -2.32 -9.00
CA GLU A 47 -12.88 -3.74 -8.87
C GLU A 47 -12.37 -4.54 -10.06
N HIS A 48 -12.50 -4.00 -11.28
CA HIS A 48 -11.93 -4.61 -12.48
C HIS A 48 -10.40 -4.62 -12.41
N PHE A 49 -9.80 -3.49 -12.00
CA PHE A 49 -8.35 -3.41 -11.79
C PHE A 49 -7.85 -4.49 -10.81
N TYR A 50 -8.52 -4.66 -9.66
CA TYR A 50 -8.16 -5.72 -8.72
C TYR A 50 -8.33 -7.11 -9.34
N HIS A 51 -9.38 -7.34 -10.12
CA HIS A 51 -9.60 -8.63 -10.76
C HIS A 51 -8.51 -8.96 -11.79
N ASP A 52 -8.08 -7.98 -12.58
CA ASP A 52 -7.04 -8.14 -13.60
C ASP A 52 -5.67 -8.45 -12.97
N TYR A 53 -5.36 -7.86 -11.82
CA TYR A 53 -4.07 -8.02 -11.11
C TYR A 53 -4.17 -8.84 -9.82
N LYS A 54 -5.22 -9.68 -9.72
CA LYS A 54 -5.57 -10.38 -8.49
C LYS A 54 -4.45 -11.29 -8.02
N GLU A 55 -3.78 -11.98 -8.93
CA GLU A 55 -2.75 -12.95 -8.58
C GLU A 55 -1.52 -12.25 -8.00
N GLU A 56 -1.07 -11.17 -8.62
CA GLU A 56 0.07 -10.37 -8.20
C GLU A 56 -0.20 -9.67 -6.87
N ILE A 57 -1.39 -9.09 -6.70
CA ILE A 57 -1.78 -8.42 -5.45
C ILE A 57 -1.89 -9.43 -4.30
N ASN A 58 -2.49 -10.60 -4.56
CA ASN A 58 -2.62 -11.63 -3.52
C ASN A 58 -1.27 -12.27 -3.16
N ALA A 59 -0.35 -12.39 -4.11
CA ALA A 59 1.01 -12.88 -3.82
C ALA A 59 1.76 -11.92 -2.88
N ASP A 60 1.68 -10.61 -3.10
CA ASP A 60 2.29 -9.63 -2.20
C ASP A 60 1.56 -9.55 -0.85
N ALA A 61 0.23 -9.68 -0.84
CA ALA A 61 -0.53 -9.73 0.40
C ALA A 61 -0.15 -10.96 1.24
N LEU A 62 -0.01 -12.13 0.62
CA LEU A 62 0.48 -13.34 1.29
C LEU A 62 1.90 -13.13 1.84
N LYS A 63 2.77 -12.47 1.08
CA LYS A 63 4.10 -12.09 1.57
C LYS A 63 4.04 -11.22 2.82
N VAL A 64 3.14 -10.23 2.87
CA VAL A 64 2.90 -9.40 4.07
C VAL A 64 2.40 -10.26 5.23
N GLU A 65 1.47 -11.18 4.98
CA GLU A 65 0.98 -12.11 6.00
C GLU A 65 2.12 -12.95 6.59
N GLU A 66 2.98 -13.52 5.74
CA GLU A 66 4.11 -14.34 6.16
C GLU A 66 5.20 -13.54 6.89
N ASP A 67 5.58 -12.36 6.36
CA ASP A 67 6.66 -11.55 6.93
C ASP A 67 6.30 -10.92 8.29
N PHE A 68 5.00 -10.70 8.54
CA PHE A 68 4.47 -10.13 9.78
C PHE A 68 3.71 -11.15 10.66
N ASP A 69 3.76 -12.45 10.34
CA ASP A 69 3.07 -13.53 11.08
C ASP A 69 1.57 -13.22 11.32
N LEU A 70 0.89 -12.76 10.28
CA LEU A 70 -0.53 -12.43 10.30
C LEU A 70 -1.39 -13.64 9.91
N GLU A 71 -2.63 -13.66 10.39
CA GLU A 71 -3.60 -14.65 9.94
C GLU A 71 -3.90 -14.50 8.45
N SER A 72 -3.82 -15.61 7.71
CA SER A 72 -4.14 -15.59 6.29
C SER A 72 -5.60 -15.27 6.01
N LEU A 73 -5.82 -14.32 5.10
CA LEU A 73 -7.15 -13.80 4.77
C LEU A 73 -7.72 -14.46 3.51
N LYS A 74 -8.41 -15.59 3.70
CA LYS A 74 -9.07 -16.33 2.60
C LYS A 74 -10.45 -15.80 2.21
N ASP A 75 -11.05 -15.02 3.10
CA ASP A 75 -12.35 -14.40 2.89
C ASP A 75 -12.19 -13.05 2.19
N PHE A 76 -12.94 -12.83 1.12
CA PHE A 76 -12.82 -11.62 0.30
C PHE A 76 -13.14 -10.34 1.08
N ASP A 77 -14.17 -10.37 1.93
CA ASP A 77 -14.56 -9.20 2.73
C ASP A 77 -13.49 -8.87 3.78
N LYS A 78 -12.93 -9.89 4.44
CA LYS A 78 -11.83 -9.72 5.41
C LYS A 78 -10.58 -9.19 4.71
N PHE A 79 -10.25 -9.74 3.54
CA PHE A 79 -9.15 -9.27 2.70
C PHE A 79 -9.33 -7.79 2.33
N TRP A 80 -10.48 -7.41 1.78
CA TRP A 80 -10.74 -6.03 1.36
C TRP A 80 -10.72 -5.05 2.54
N LYS A 81 -11.25 -5.44 3.70
CA LYS A 81 -11.16 -4.63 4.93
C LYS A 81 -9.72 -4.38 5.38
N THR A 82 -8.83 -5.35 5.20
CA THR A 82 -7.43 -5.24 5.63
C THR A 82 -6.55 -4.56 4.58
N TYR A 83 -6.73 -4.88 3.31
CA TYR A 83 -5.81 -4.51 2.21
C TYR A 83 -6.42 -3.60 1.16
N GLY A 84 -7.74 -3.36 1.16
CA GLY A 84 -8.43 -2.54 0.16
C GLY A 84 -7.81 -1.15 0.00
N ARG A 85 -7.35 -0.55 1.10
CA ARG A 85 -6.67 0.75 1.05
C ARG A 85 -5.38 0.74 0.22
N ALA A 86 -4.64 -0.37 0.22
CA ALA A 86 -3.42 -0.50 -0.59
C ALA A 86 -3.76 -0.53 -2.08
N ILE A 87 -4.84 -1.21 -2.44
CA ILE A 87 -5.35 -1.32 -3.81
C ILE A 87 -5.83 0.05 -4.29
N GLU A 88 -6.58 0.79 -3.47
CA GLU A 88 -6.99 2.16 -3.76
C GLU A 88 -5.79 3.07 -4.02
N VAL A 89 -4.77 3.02 -3.16
CA VAL A 89 -3.59 3.87 -3.31
C VAL A 89 -2.79 3.50 -4.56
N LEU A 90 -2.63 2.22 -4.87
CA LEU A 90 -2.01 1.77 -6.12
C LEU A 90 -2.80 2.31 -7.32
N PHE A 91 -4.12 2.13 -7.31
CA PHE A 91 -5.01 2.56 -8.40
C PHE A 91 -4.96 4.07 -8.61
N ASP A 92 -5.03 4.87 -7.54
CA ASP A 92 -4.84 6.33 -7.59
C ASP A 92 -3.44 6.70 -8.08
N GLY A 93 -2.43 5.97 -7.62
CA GLY A 93 -1.03 6.10 -8.02
C GLY A 93 -0.84 5.96 -9.53
N ILE A 94 -1.55 5.03 -10.16
CA ILE A 94 -1.44 4.78 -11.59
C ILE A 94 -2.36 5.70 -12.40
N THR A 95 -3.51 6.10 -11.87
CA THR A 95 -4.51 6.88 -12.63
C THR A 95 -4.40 8.39 -12.41
N GLN A 96 -4.50 8.85 -11.16
CA GLN A 96 -4.57 10.27 -10.80
C GLN A 96 -3.19 10.86 -10.52
N MET A 97 -2.25 10.04 -10.07
CA MET A 97 -0.90 10.43 -9.69
C MET A 97 0.15 9.78 -10.60
N SER A 98 -0.20 9.52 -11.85
CA SER A 98 0.62 8.76 -12.80
C SER A 98 2.03 9.34 -13.05
N LEU A 99 2.19 10.66 -12.85
CA LEU A 99 3.47 11.36 -12.98
C LEU A 99 4.34 11.31 -11.71
N MET A 100 3.80 10.81 -10.60
CA MET A 100 4.51 10.67 -9.33
C MET A 100 5.20 9.30 -9.27
N SER A 101 6.38 9.27 -8.65
CA SER A 101 7.04 8.01 -8.31
C SER A 101 6.23 7.23 -7.27
N GLY A 102 6.46 5.92 -7.15
CA GLY A 102 5.85 5.11 -6.09
C GLY A 102 6.14 5.69 -4.70
N GLU A 103 7.37 6.11 -4.45
CA GLU A 103 7.78 6.78 -3.21
C GLU A 103 6.98 8.06 -2.95
N ASP A 104 6.81 8.92 -3.95
CA ASP A 104 6.08 10.17 -3.81
C ASP A 104 4.60 9.93 -3.51
N VAL A 105 3.97 8.94 -4.17
CA VAL A 105 2.60 8.52 -3.88
C VAL A 105 2.49 8.00 -2.44
N TYR A 106 3.43 7.15 -2.01
CA TYR A 106 3.46 6.62 -0.65
C TYR A 106 3.59 7.75 0.39
N GLN A 107 4.50 8.70 0.17
CA GLN A 107 4.70 9.85 1.06
C GLN A 107 3.49 10.79 1.06
N TYR A 108 2.83 10.98 -0.07
CA TYR A 108 1.58 11.73 -0.13
C TYR A 108 0.48 11.06 0.71
N CYS A 109 0.31 9.74 0.62
CA CYS A 109 -0.75 9.03 1.33
C CYS A 109 -0.47 8.78 2.82
N TYR A 110 0.77 8.54 3.20
CA TYR A 110 1.14 8.06 4.54
C TYR A 110 2.25 8.86 5.23
N GLY A 111 2.87 9.82 4.55
CA GLY A 111 3.90 10.66 5.13
C GLY A 111 3.33 11.60 6.20
N ASP A 112 4.14 11.89 7.22
CA ASP A 112 3.80 12.79 8.33
C ASP A 112 3.48 14.24 7.88
N ASN A 113 3.81 14.60 6.64
CA ASN A 113 3.58 15.93 6.06
C ASN A 113 2.11 16.21 5.73
N ASN A 114 1.22 15.21 5.76
CA ASN A 114 -0.22 15.40 5.57
C ASN A 114 -0.99 15.66 6.87
N LYS A 115 -0.29 15.91 8.00
CA LYS A 115 -0.79 16.89 8.96
C LYS A 115 -0.75 18.25 8.28
N VAL A 116 -1.78 18.54 7.48
CA VAL A 116 -2.15 19.90 7.11
C VAL A 116 -2.07 20.70 8.41
N LYS A 117 -1.01 21.51 8.55
CA LYS A 117 -1.04 22.67 9.42
C LYS A 117 -2.35 23.34 9.05
N LYS A 118 -3.34 23.32 9.96
CA LYS A 118 -4.49 24.23 9.88
C LYS A 118 -3.89 25.59 9.56
N ILE A 119 -4.01 26.00 8.30
CA ILE A 119 -3.54 27.29 7.86
C ILE A 119 -4.48 28.23 8.59
N GLY A 120 -3.91 28.94 9.56
CA GLY A 120 -4.66 29.91 10.33
C GLY A 120 -5.30 30.92 9.40
N GLY A 121 -6.57 31.20 9.66
CA GLY A 121 -7.22 32.45 9.34
C GLY A 121 -7.54 32.69 7.86
N ILE A 122 -8.84 32.65 7.56
CA ILE A 122 -9.45 33.80 6.88
C ILE A 122 -10.56 34.30 7.81
N LYS A 123 -10.55 35.62 7.99
CA LYS A 123 -11.31 36.44 8.94
C LYS A 123 -12.82 36.31 8.82
#